data_AF-A0A1Q7WEA1-F1
#
_entry.id   AF-A0A1Q7WEA1-F1
#
_cell.length_a   1.000
_cell.length_b   1.000
_cell.length_c   1.000
_cell.angle_alpha   90.00
_cell.angle_beta   90.00
_cell.angle_gamma   90.00
#
_symmetry.space_group_name_H-M   'P 1'
#
loop_
_entity.id
_entity.type
_entity.pdbx_description
1 polymer ?
#
loop_
_entity_poly.entity_id
_entity_poly.type
_entity_poly.pdbx_seq_one_letter_code
_entity_poly.pdbx_strand_id
1 'polypeptide(L)'
;MVFRALGDGVPTWLTINEMPTIVGLGYGNGTHAPGSVDHEAGQVALHHLMLGDGLAVQALRATGLKARIGPAQNFTAVYPADDSDGARQAAARTDLTENRLYLEPILRGEYHRTRSPRSTSRTG
;
A
#
# COMPACT_ATOMS: atom_id res chain seq x y z
N MET A 1 10.10 -20.60 -6.00
CA MET A 1 10.67 -21.70 -5.19
C MET A 1 9.67 -22.17 -4.13
N VAL A 2 9.25 -21.29 -3.22
CA VAL A 2 8.37 -21.65 -2.07
C VAL A 2 7.03 -22.29 -2.49
N PHE A 3 6.31 -21.73 -3.46
CA PHE A 3 5.05 -22.33 -3.95
C PHE A 3 5.21 -23.78 -4.43
N ARG A 4 6.30 -24.09 -5.12
CA ARG A 4 6.55 -25.46 -5.60
C ARG A 4 6.97 -26.40 -4.48
N ALA A 5 7.73 -25.89 -3.52
CA ALA A 5 8.24 -26.69 -2.41
C ALA A 5 7.14 -27.09 -1.42
N LEU A 6 6.19 -26.18 -1.14
CA LEU A 6 5.07 -26.45 -0.22
C LEU A 6 3.83 -27.01 -0.95
N GLY A 7 3.74 -26.80 -2.26
CA GLY A 7 2.73 -27.43 -3.11
C GLY A 7 1.29 -27.18 -2.63
N ASP A 8 0.51 -28.25 -2.60
CA ASP A 8 -0.87 -28.32 -2.15
C ASP A 8 -1.03 -28.33 -0.62
N GLY A 9 0.06 -28.42 0.14
CA GLY A 9 0.04 -28.36 1.61
C GLY A 9 -0.36 -26.98 2.18
N VAL A 10 -0.41 -25.94 1.34
CA VAL A 10 -0.76 -24.57 1.77
C VAL A 10 -1.98 -24.06 0.98
N PRO A 11 -3.18 -24.07 1.58
CA PRO A 11 -4.41 -23.68 0.89
C PRO A 11 -4.61 -22.15 0.81
N THR A 12 -3.86 -21.36 1.58
CA THR A 12 -3.98 -19.90 1.62
C THR A 12 -2.60 -19.27 1.79
N TRP A 13 -2.26 -18.35 0.89
CA TRP A 13 -0.99 -17.64 0.84
C TRP A 13 -1.19 -16.16 1.12
N LEU A 14 -0.33 -15.61 1.97
CA LEU A 14 -0.18 -14.18 2.15
C LEU A 14 1.10 -13.74 1.46
N THR A 15 1.02 -12.75 0.58
CA THR A 15 2.16 -12.25 -0.20
C THR A 15 3.05 -11.35 0.64
N ILE A 16 2.50 -10.19 1.02
CA ILE A 16 3.18 -9.16 1.80
C ILE A 16 2.27 -8.82 2.98
N ASN A 17 2.86 -8.82 4.17
CA ASN A 17 2.23 -8.37 5.40
C ASN A 17 2.52 -6.87 5.60
N GLU A 18 1.46 -6.10 5.79
CA GLU A 18 1.48 -4.70 6.27
C GLU A 18 2.45 -3.79 5.51
N MET A 19 2.15 -3.55 4.23
CA MET A 19 2.89 -2.54 3.45
C MET A 19 2.98 -1.15 4.14
N PRO A 20 1.94 -0.63 4.84
CA PRO A 20 2.00 0.63 5.57
C PRO A 20 3.02 0.62 6.69
N THR A 21 3.16 -0.50 7.38
CA THR A 21 4.18 -0.66 8.42
C THR A 21 5.57 -0.57 7.80
N ILE A 22 5.82 -1.25 6.67
CA ILE A 22 7.11 -1.20 5.97
C ILE A 22 7.43 0.23 5.50
N VAL A 23 6.46 0.92 4.88
CA VAL A 23 6.67 2.25 4.31
C VAL A 23 6.72 3.31 5.40
N GLY A 24 5.71 3.38 6.26
CA GLY A 24 5.58 4.40 7.31
C GLY A 24 6.61 4.27 8.41
N LEU A 25 6.88 3.05 8.90
CA LEU A 25 7.85 2.85 9.98
C LEU A 25 9.28 2.65 9.46
N GLY A 26 9.46 2.08 8.26
CA GLY A 26 10.77 1.82 7.69
C GLY A 26 11.41 3.03 6.98
N TYR A 27 10.59 3.85 6.32
CA TYR A 27 11.02 5.01 5.53
C TYR A 27 10.42 6.34 6.00
N GLY A 28 9.33 6.33 6.77
CA GLY A 28 8.69 7.54 7.27
C GLY A 28 9.31 8.04 8.57
N ASN A 29 9.35 7.20 9.62
CA ASN A 29 9.91 7.59 10.92
C ASN A 29 11.17 6.79 11.33
N GLY A 30 11.61 5.83 10.51
CA GLY A 30 12.83 5.06 10.72
C GLY A 30 12.84 4.15 11.95
N THR A 31 11.68 3.84 12.55
CA THR A 31 11.59 2.94 13.71
C THR A 31 11.72 1.47 13.34
N HIS A 32 11.37 1.10 12.11
CA HIS A 32 11.62 -0.24 11.55
C HIS A 32 12.78 -0.19 10.56
N ALA A 33 13.39 -1.35 10.29
CA ALA A 33 14.35 -1.47 9.19
C ALA A 33 13.71 -0.99 7.86
N PRO A 34 14.46 -0.30 6.99
CA PRO A 34 15.90 -0.01 7.07
C PRO A 34 16.29 1.12 8.03
N GLY A 35 15.34 1.76 8.72
CA GLY A 35 15.60 2.85 9.65
C GLY A 35 15.81 4.19 8.95
N SER A 36 15.27 4.32 7.73
CA SER A 36 15.43 5.51 6.91
C SER A 36 14.31 6.51 7.19
N VAL A 37 14.63 7.80 7.12
CA VAL A 37 13.65 8.89 7.15
C VAL A 37 13.73 9.59 5.78
N ASP A 38 13.18 8.92 4.78
CA ASP A 38 13.22 9.32 3.37
C ASP A 38 11.88 8.97 2.71
N HIS A 39 11.05 10.01 2.55
CA HIS A 39 9.72 9.87 1.97
C HIS A 39 9.76 9.46 0.49
N GLU A 40 10.74 9.91 -0.29
CA GLU A 40 10.84 9.55 -1.71
C GLU A 40 11.19 8.08 -1.86
N ALA A 41 12.20 7.61 -1.11
CA ALA A 41 12.52 6.19 -1.02
C ALA A 41 11.32 5.36 -0.53
N GLY A 42 10.53 5.89 0.40
CA GLY A 42 9.29 5.27 0.88
C GLY A 42 8.23 5.09 -0.23
N GLN A 43 8.04 6.09 -1.10
CA GLN A 43 7.11 5.96 -2.24
C GLN A 43 7.60 4.95 -3.28
N VAL A 44 8.92 4.89 -3.53
CA VAL A 44 9.51 3.87 -4.40
C VAL A 44 9.34 2.48 -3.79
N ALA A 45 9.59 2.34 -2.50
CA ALA A 45 9.40 1.08 -1.77
C ALA A 45 7.93 0.61 -1.82
N LEU A 46 6.98 1.52 -1.58
CA LEU A 46 5.55 1.27 -1.75
C LEU A 46 5.24 0.67 -3.12
N HIS A 47 5.75 1.30 -4.19
CA HIS A 47 5.49 0.83 -5.54
C HIS A 47 6.06 -0.57 -5.80
N HIS A 48 7.27 -0.84 -5.32
CA HIS A 48 7.88 -2.17 -5.44
C HIS A 48 7.17 -3.23 -4.60
N LEU A 49 6.63 -2.89 -3.43
CA LEU A 49 5.81 -3.80 -2.64
C LEU A 49 4.53 -4.17 -3.41
N MET A 50 3.84 -3.20 -4.01
CA MET A 50 2.66 -3.46 -4.84
C MET A 50 2.98 -4.33 -6.06
N LEU A 51 4.08 -4.03 -6.74
CA LEU A 51 4.55 -4.83 -7.87
C LEU A 51 4.88 -6.26 -7.43
N GLY A 52 5.55 -6.41 -6.28
CA GLY A 52 5.91 -7.69 -5.69
C GLY A 52 4.68 -8.55 -5.35
N ASP A 53 3.63 -7.95 -4.79
CA ASP A 53 2.34 -8.60 -4.55
C ASP A 53 1.75 -9.17 -5.85
N GLY A 54 1.61 -8.32 -6.88
CA GLY A 54 1.08 -8.73 -8.18
C GLY A 54 1.91 -9.83 -8.84
N LEU A 55 3.24 -9.74 -8.77
CA LEU A 55 4.14 -10.77 -9.30
C LEU A 55 4.02 -12.09 -8.54
N ALA A 56 3.85 -12.06 -7.22
CA ALA A 56 3.63 -13.27 -6.42
C ALA A 56 2.31 -13.95 -6.79
N VAL A 57 1.24 -13.18 -7.00
CA VAL A 57 -0.05 -13.70 -7.49
C VAL A 57 0.10 -14.37 -8.86
N GLN A 58 0.80 -13.72 -9.80
CA GLN A 58 1.07 -14.29 -11.12
C GLN A 58 1.88 -15.58 -11.03
N ALA A 59 2.93 -15.59 -10.19
CA ALA A 59 3.79 -16.74 -10.00
C ALA A 59 3.04 -17.95 -9.39
N LEU A 60 2.16 -17.74 -8.41
CA LEU A 60 1.33 -18.83 -7.87
C LEU A 60 0.40 -19.38 -8.96
N ARG A 61 -0.30 -18.52 -9.70
CA ARG A 61 -1.21 -18.94 -10.77
C ARG A 61 -0.51 -19.77 -11.84
N ALA A 62 0.73 -19.43 -12.19
CA ALA A 62 1.53 -20.17 -13.14
C ALA A 62 1.92 -21.60 -12.67
N THR A 63 1.79 -21.91 -11.37
CA THR A 63 2.02 -23.28 -10.86
C THR A 63 0.86 -24.24 -11.11
N GLY A 64 -0.35 -23.72 -11.38
CA GLY A 64 -1.58 -24.52 -11.45
C GLY A 64 -2.14 -24.95 -10.09
N LEU A 65 -1.52 -24.57 -8.97
CA LEU A 65 -2.03 -24.85 -7.63
C LEU A 65 -3.36 -24.14 -7.39
N LYS A 66 -4.33 -24.87 -6.82
CA LYS A 66 -5.62 -24.32 -6.41
C LYS A 66 -5.52 -23.82 -4.97
N ALA A 67 -5.02 -22.59 -4.79
CA ALA A 67 -4.91 -21.95 -3.49
C ALA A 67 -5.40 -20.49 -3.54
N ARG A 68 -5.81 -19.97 -2.37
CA ARG A 68 -6.10 -18.53 -2.21
C ARG A 68 -4.81 -17.76 -2.05
N ILE A 69 -4.75 -16.54 -2.56
CA ILE A 69 -3.58 -15.66 -2.43
C ILE A 69 -4.00 -14.19 -2.37
N GLY A 70 -3.32 -13.41 -1.54
CA GLY A 70 -3.44 -11.95 -1.50
C GLY A 70 -2.55 -11.36 -0.42
N PRO A 71 -2.48 -10.02 -0.32
CA PRO A 71 -1.74 -9.35 0.75
C PRO A 71 -2.50 -9.42 2.09
N ALA A 72 -1.76 -9.27 3.18
CA ALA A 72 -2.32 -9.05 4.52
C ALA A 72 -2.09 -7.59 4.90
N GLN A 73 -3.15 -6.79 4.87
CA GLN A 73 -3.06 -5.35 5.03
C GLN A 73 -3.68 -4.92 6.37
N ASN A 74 -2.99 -4.05 7.11
CA ASN A 74 -3.54 -3.38 8.29
C ASN A 74 -4.35 -2.15 7.85
N PHE A 75 -5.64 -2.14 8.19
CA PHE A 75 -6.50 -0.99 7.97
C PHE A 75 -6.84 -0.30 9.27
N THR A 76 -6.89 1.02 9.20
CA THR A 76 -7.24 1.89 10.31
C THR A 76 -8.58 2.53 10.04
N ALA A 77 -9.56 2.34 10.92
CA ALA A 77 -10.80 3.10 10.82
C ALA A 77 -10.52 4.56 11.22
N VAL A 78 -10.77 5.49 10.30
CA VAL A 78 -10.46 6.91 10.49
C VAL A 78 -11.74 7.73 10.59
N TYR A 79 -11.85 8.54 11.64
CA TYR A 79 -12.98 9.44 11.90
C TYR A 79 -12.46 10.86 12.19
N PRO A 80 -13.20 11.91 11.81
CA PRO A 80 -12.87 13.27 12.24
C PRO A 80 -13.04 13.38 13.76
N ALA A 81 -12.20 14.21 14.39
CA ALA A 81 -12.26 14.45 15.84
C ALA A 81 -13.50 15.26 16.27
N ASP A 82 -14.04 16.08 15.38
CA ASP A 82 -15.22 16.93 15.58
C ASP A 82 -15.87 17.32 14.23
N ASP A 83 -16.90 18.18 14.29
CA ASP A 83 -17.67 18.65 13.13
C ASP A 83 -17.00 19.80 12.34
N SER A 84 -15.76 20.18 12.65
CA SER A 84 -15.06 21.20 11.89
C SER A 84 -14.63 20.70 10.51
N ASP A 85 -14.52 21.62 9.55
CA ASP A 85 -13.94 21.31 8.24
C ASP A 85 -12.47 20.87 8.35
N GLY A 86 -11.74 21.41 9.34
CA GLY A 86 -10.36 21.03 9.63
C GLY A 86 -10.24 19.55 10.02
N ALA A 87 -11.08 19.08 10.95
CA ALA A 87 -11.11 17.70 11.38
C ALA A 87 -11.50 16.75 10.24
N ARG A 88 -12.50 17.11 9.42
CA ARG A 88 -12.88 16.34 8.21
C ARG A 88 -11.72 16.21 7.23
N GLN A 89 -11.00 17.29 6.96
CA GLN A 89 -9.86 17.25 6.03
C GLN A 89 -8.69 16.44 6.59
N ALA A 90 -8.42 16.54 7.90
CA ALA A 90 -7.39 15.73 8.55
C ALA A 90 -7.72 14.23 8.45
N ALA A 91 -8.95 13.85 8.78
CA ALA A 91 -9.42 12.46 8.64
C ALA A 91 -9.29 11.94 7.20
N ALA A 92 -9.68 12.75 6.20
CA ALA A 92 -9.54 12.37 4.79
C ALA A 92 -8.08 12.15 4.36
N ARG A 93 -7.13 12.94 4.90
CA ARG A 93 -5.69 12.76 4.61
C ARG A 93 -5.14 11.51 5.29
N THR A 94 -5.53 11.25 6.54
CA THR A 94 -5.11 10.05 7.26
C THR A 94 -5.68 8.77 6.62
N ASP A 95 -6.97 8.77 6.25
CA ASP A 95 -7.56 7.63 5.52
C ASP A 95 -6.85 7.38 4.18
N LEU A 96 -6.46 8.46 3.50
CA LEU A 96 -5.65 8.34 2.29
C LEU A 96 -4.31 7.65 2.57
N THR A 97 -3.55 8.13 3.56
CA THR A 97 -2.19 7.63 3.83
C THR A 97 -2.15 6.24 4.48
N GLU A 98 -3.12 5.93 5.36
CA GLU A 98 -3.15 4.65 6.09
C GLU A 98 -3.83 3.54 5.28
N ASN A 99 -4.85 3.87 4.48
CA ASN A 99 -5.69 2.86 3.82
C ASN A 99 -5.63 2.95 2.30
N ARG A 100 -6.09 4.07 1.73
CA ARG A 100 -6.44 4.15 0.31
C ARG A 100 -5.23 4.15 -0.62
N LEU A 101 -4.09 4.66 -0.14
CA LEU A 101 -2.82 4.58 -0.86
C LEU A 101 -2.44 3.13 -1.22
N TYR A 102 -2.94 2.16 -0.46
CA TYR A 102 -2.71 0.73 -0.67
C TYR A 102 -3.88 0.01 -1.32
N LEU A 103 -5.12 0.31 -0.89
CA LEU A 103 -6.32 -0.34 -1.42
C LEU A 103 -6.63 0.03 -2.87
N GLU A 104 -6.44 1.30 -3.25
CA GLU A 104 -6.79 1.76 -4.60
C GLU A 104 -5.95 1.07 -5.69
N PRO A 105 -4.62 0.93 -5.55
CA PRO A 105 -3.83 0.13 -6.50
C PRO A 105 -4.28 -1.32 -6.60
N ILE A 106 -4.60 -1.96 -5.47
CA ILE A 106 -4.99 -3.38 -5.44
C ILE A 106 -6.36 -3.58 -6.12
N LEU A 107 -7.33 -2.71 -5.83
CA LEU A 107 -8.73 -2.90 -6.26
C LEU A 107 -9.06 -2.20 -7.59
N ARG A 108 -8.35 -1.12 -7.92
CA ARG A 108 -8.65 -0.23 -9.06
C ARG A 108 -7.49 -0.11 -10.04
N GLY A 109 -6.29 -0.53 -9.68
CA GLY A 109 -5.11 -0.43 -10.55
C GLY A 109 -4.55 1.00 -10.67
N GLU A 110 -4.93 1.91 -9.77
CA GLU A 110 -4.49 3.30 -9.80
C GLU A 110 -4.20 3.81 -8.38
N TYR A 111 -3.17 4.67 -8.25
CA TYR A 111 -2.96 5.45 -7.03
C TYR A 111 -3.90 6.65 -7.02
N HIS A 112 -4.26 7.09 -5.81
CA HIS A 112 -5.01 8.32 -5.63
C HIS A 112 -4.31 9.51 -6.31
N ARG A 113 -4.99 10.16 -7.25
CA ARG A 113 -4.50 11.40 -7.85
C ARG A 113 -4.95 12.56 -7.00
N THR A 114 -4.05 13.12 -6.19
CA THR A 114 -4.27 14.47 -5.68
C THR A 114 -4.26 15.43 -6.87
N ARG A 115 -5.34 16.20 -7.04
CA ARG A 115 -5.36 17.28 -8.02
C ARG A 115 -4.34 18.33 -7.56
N SER A 116 -3.12 18.29 -8.08
CA SER A 116 -2.20 19.42 -7.95
C SER A 116 -2.93 20.67 -8.44
N PRO A 117 -2.96 21.78 -7.70
CA PRO A 117 -3.37 23.04 -8.28
C PRO A 117 -2.39 23.28 -9.45
N ARG A 118 -2.89 23.22 -10.69
CA ARG A 118 -2.12 23.73 -11.82
C ARG A 118 -1.79 25.17 -11.45
N SER A 119 -0.51 25.52 -11.41
CA SER A 119 -0.08 26.90 -11.34
C SER A 119 -0.66 27.61 -12.56
N THR A 120 -1.76 28.33 -12.38
CA THR A 120 -2.26 29.28 -13.37
C THR A 120 -1.34 30.49 -13.31
N SER A 121 -0.22 30.42 -14.02
CA SER A 121 0.57 31.60 -14.37
C SER A 121 1.12 31.44 -15.78
N ARG A 122 0.26 31.71 -16.77
CA ARG A 122 0.71 32.26 -18.06
C ARG A 122 -0.44 32.90 -18.83
N THR A 123 -0.65 34.19 -18.55
CA THR A 123 -1.30 35.22 -19.38
C THR A 123 -1.12 36.53 -18.59
N GLY A 124 -0.48 37.59 -19.06
CA GLY A 124 0.21 37.89 -20.30
C GLY A 124 1.03 39.16 -20.08
#